data_AF-A0A4Q3N172-F1
#
_entry.id   AF-A0A4Q3N172-F1
#
_cell.length_a   1.000
_cell.length_b   1.000
_cell.length_c   1.000
_cell.angle_alpha   90.00
_cell.angle_beta   90.00
_cell.angle_gamma   90.00
#
_symmetry.space_group_name_H-M   'P 1'
#
loop_
_entity.id
_entity.type
_entity.pdbx_description
1 polymer ?
#
loop_
_entity_poly.entity_id
_entity_poly.type
_entity_poly.pdbx_seq_one_letter_code
_entity_poly.pdbx_strand_id
1 'polypeptide(L)'
;GGTMWQDYKTEMYSVYGTNIVDSVNTAGLMVKDNQVISQQQIDAWLGDSSATRSTSRLRLNNARKGIGYPNFSINRQVAYFGEAAVSFNNYIFFSYTHRFETSSIFPKDYRNYNYPAGSLSVILSDMLPGIKSGNVLNYLKLRSSLASTARSSAPYRNQSVFNPAVSSGGGYAYGFDNNNYFLEPEIQKTYEIGTEMRLFKSKLSLDITYYNTLCEKQIFEGFRASYGTGYVLNTLNIGTTRNKGIEVSLNAPIMNKRDFNWSMRVNFNKMWNKVILLPANVTEVYLSDTWPYLNARGGLVMGGPTTSITAFGYQRNNAGQILIDPTNGLPLSDGLFKVRGDRNPDFAIGWLNNFQYKNWRLNFLWDLKVGGDIFNATEQYLTINGKSKRTLDREVPRVIDGVLKDGKENTAAPTPNAIVVTPQYSSTYYFAANMPDEAFIEKDVNWFR
;
A
#
# COMPACT_ATOMS: atom_id res chain seq x y z
N GLY A 1 -27.77 21.97 10.08
CA GLY A 1 -27.33 21.63 8.71
C GLY A 1 -26.35 22.67 8.26
N GLY A 2 -25.07 22.30 8.13
CA GLY A 2 -24.05 23.17 7.55
C GLY A 2 -23.80 22.73 6.11
N THR A 3 -23.84 23.65 5.17
CA THR A 3 -23.32 23.45 3.82
C THR A 3 -21.82 23.71 3.86
N MET A 4 -21.01 22.66 3.76
CA MET A 4 -19.57 22.82 3.63
C MET A 4 -19.22 22.69 2.14
N TRP A 5 -18.76 23.81 1.56
CA TRP A 5 -18.16 23.83 0.23
C TRP A 5 -16.65 23.74 0.40
N GLN A 6 -16.04 22.72 -0.21
CA GLN A 6 -14.59 22.65 -0.37
C GLN A 6 -14.27 22.77 -1.85
N ASP A 7 -13.85 23.96 -2.28
CA ASP A 7 -13.23 24.16 -3.58
C ASP A 7 -11.72 23.93 -3.42
N TYR A 8 -11.24 22.77 -3.87
CA TYR A 8 -9.80 22.55 -4.02
C TYR A 8 -9.37 23.10 -5.37
N LYS A 9 -8.97 24.38 -5.41
CA LYS A 9 -8.33 24.97 -6.59
C LYS A 9 -6.82 24.82 -6.46
N THR A 10 -6.26 23.77 -7.06
CA THR A 10 -4.80 23.67 -7.23
C THR A 10 -4.44 24.34 -8.56
N GLU A 11 -3.98 25.58 -8.50
CA GLU A 11 -3.47 26.29 -9.68
C GLU A 11 -1.95 26.14 -9.73
N MET A 12 -1.44 25.47 -10.75
CA MET A 12 -0.03 25.55 -11.10
C MET A 12 0.07 26.58 -12.22
N TYR A 13 0.62 27.76 -11.92
CA TYR A 13 0.80 28.81 -12.91
C TYR A 13 2.01 28.49 -13.79
N SER A 14 1.79 28.41 -15.10
CA SER A 14 2.86 28.49 -16.10
C SER A 14 2.73 29.82 -16.84
N VAL A 15 3.83 30.57 -16.92
CA VAL A 15 3.91 31.78 -17.77
C VAL A 15 3.94 31.32 -19.23
N TYR A 16 2.99 31.78 -20.05
CA TYR A 16 2.98 31.58 -21.49
C TYR A 16 3.19 32.93 -22.19
N GLY A 17 4.00 32.95 -23.25
CA GLY A 17 4.26 34.13 -24.07
C GLY A 17 4.93 33.73 -25.38
N THR A 18 4.58 34.38 -26.48
CA THR A 18 5.04 34.03 -27.85
C THR A 18 6.44 34.54 -28.19
N ASN A 19 7.14 35.19 -27.25
CA ASN A 19 8.45 35.83 -27.46
C ASN A 19 9.51 35.43 -26.41
N ILE A 20 9.49 34.18 -25.92
CA ILE A 20 10.56 33.70 -25.02
C ILE A 20 11.74 33.22 -25.88
N VAL A 21 12.66 34.16 -26.16
CA VAL A 21 13.92 33.88 -26.87
C VAL A 21 14.97 33.53 -25.82
N ASP A 22 15.56 32.33 -25.89
CA ASP A 22 16.78 32.04 -25.13
C ASP A 22 17.88 33.00 -25.60
N SER A 23 18.81 33.41 -24.72
CA SER A 23 19.77 34.46 -25.09
C SER A 23 20.71 33.95 -26.18
N VAL A 24 20.39 34.22 -27.44
CA VAL A 24 21.26 34.03 -28.60
C VAL A 24 21.85 35.37 -29.00
N ASN A 25 23.11 35.39 -29.40
CA ASN A 25 23.69 36.59 -30.02
C ASN A 25 23.14 36.77 -31.45
N THR A 26 23.50 37.87 -32.12
CA THR A 26 23.10 38.17 -33.50
C THR A 26 23.55 37.13 -34.53
N ALA A 27 24.46 36.22 -34.16
CA ALA A 27 24.91 35.10 -35.00
C ALA A 27 24.15 33.79 -34.69
N GLY A 28 23.13 33.82 -33.83
CA GLY A 28 22.33 32.64 -33.46
C GLY A 28 23.01 31.69 -32.47
N LEU A 29 24.14 32.08 -31.88
CA LEU A 29 24.88 31.26 -30.93
C LEU A 29 24.36 31.50 -29.50
N MET A 30 24.21 30.43 -28.72
CA MET A 30 23.78 30.52 -27.32
C MET A 30 24.80 31.30 -26.49
N VAL A 31 24.31 32.28 -25.72
CA VAL A 31 25.12 33.08 -24.80
C VAL A 31 24.62 33.01 -23.37
N LYS A 32 25.56 32.88 -22.42
CA LYS A 32 25.33 33.02 -20.98
C LYS A 32 26.20 34.16 -20.47
N ASP A 33 25.61 35.12 -19.75
CA ASP A 33 26.31 36.30 -19.23
C ASP A 33 27.13 37.06 -20.30
N ASN A 34 26.56 37.17 -21.52
CA ASN A 34 27.16 37.77 -22.73
C ASN A 34 28.40 37.06 -23.30
N GLN A 35 28.67 35.82 -22.89
CA GLN A 35 29.72 34.97 -23.47
C GLN A 35 29.10 33.79 -24.25
N VAL A 36 29.68 33.45 -25.40
CA VAL A 36 29.25 32.31 -26.23
C VAL A 36 29.58 31.01 -25.53
N ILE A 37 28.61 30.10 -25.44
CA ILE A 37 28.78 28.77 -24.87
C ILE A 37 29.23 27.81 -25.97
N SER A 38 30.27 27.02 -25.72
CA SER A 38 30.75 26.01 -26.68
C SER A 38 29.85 24.75 -26.69
N GLN A 39 29.84 24.01 -27.82
CA GLN A 39 29.11 22.74 -27.95
C GLN A 39 29.52 21.72 -26.87
N GLN A 40 30.81 21.69 -26.52
CA GLN A 40 31.32 20.76 -25.51
C GLN A 40 30.83 21.09 -24.09
N GLN A 41 30.62 22.38 -23.78
CA GLN A 41 29.98 22.81 -22.53
C GLN A 41 28.48 22.51 -22.53
N ILE A 42 27.82 22.67 -23.67
CA ILE A 42 26.41 22.29 -23.85
C ILE A 42 26.25 20.79 -23.59
N ASP A 43 27.10 19.96 -24.20
CA ASP A 43 27.05 18.50 -24.07
C ASP A 43 27.33 18.04 -22.64
N ALA A 44 28.22 18.72 -21.93
CA ALA A 44 28.49 18.47 -20.49
C ALA A 44 27.35 18.90 -19.57
N TRP A 45 26.45 19.78 -20.03
CA TRP A 45 25.28 20.27 -19.28
C TRP A 45 23.95 19.64 -19.74
N LEU A 46 23.97 18.74 -20.72
CA LEU A 46 22.79 18.00 -21.18
C LEU A 46 22.17 17.21 -20.01
N GLY A 47 21.15 17.80 -19.39
CA GLY A 47 20.45 17.26 -18.21
C GLY A 47 20.21 18.32 -17.12
N ASP A 48 21.06 19.35 -17.03
CA ASP A 48 21.01 20.40 -16.02
C ASP A 48 20.54 21.75 -16.62
N SER A 49 19.65 22.45 -15.92
CA SER A 49 19.09 23.76 -16.30
C SER A 49 20.06 24.93 -16.10
N SER A 50 21.32 24.66 -15.80
CA SER A 50 22.34 25.66 -15.48
C SER A 50 22.94 26.35 -16.72
N ALA A 51 22.65 25.85 -17.93
CA ALA A 51 23.12 26.40 -19.21
C ALA A 51 22.36 27.67 -19.66
N THR A 52 21.15 27.91 -19.12
CA THR A 52 20.34 29.09 -19.44
C THR A 52 20.41 30.14 -18.33
N ARG A 53 20.14 31.42 -18.65
CA ARG A 53 20.10 32.50 -17.64
C ARG A 53 19.06 32.14 -16.57
N SER A 54 19.30 32.52 -15.31
CA SER A 54 18.37 32.22 -14.20
C SER A 54 16.94 32.70 -14.47
N THR A 55 16.79 33.77 -15.26
CA THR A 55 15.51 34.36 -15.68
C THR A 55 14.84 33.66 -16.85
N SER A 56 15.53 32.79 -17.61
CA SER A 56 14.96 32.02 -18.74
C SER A 56 14.71 30.54 -18.42
N ARG A 57 14.86 30.13 -17.15
CA ARG A 57 14.59 28.75 -16.68
C ARG A 57 13.09 28.46 -16.59
N LEU A 58 12.43 28.29 -17.73
CA LEU A 58 11.10 27.67 -17.83
C LEU A 58 11.25 26.19 -18.19
N ARG A 59 11.44 25.32 -17.17
CA ARG A 59 11.25 23.87 -17.37
C ARG A 59 9.81 23.50 -17.01
N LEU A 60 8.93 23.46 -18.01
CA LEU A 60 7.69 22.68 -17.96
C LEU A 60 8.05 21.20 -18.13
N ASN A 61 8.41 20.57 -17.01
CA ASN A 61 8.69 19.16 -16.96
C ASN A 61 7.36 18.36 -17.00
N ASN A 62 6.73 18.27 -18.18
CA ASN A 62 5.79 17.20 -18.53
C ASN A 62 5.41 17.23 -20.02
N ALA A 63 6.36 16.94 -20.91
CA ALA A 63 6.12 16.75 -22.35
C ALA A 63 5.30 15.48 -22.69
N ARG A 64 4.51 14.92 -21.75
CA ARG A 64 3.58 13.81 -22.04
C ARG A 64 2.24 14.25 -22.63
N LYS A 65 1.96 15.55 -22.73
CA LYS A 65 0.81 16.10 -23.45
C LYS A 65 1.23 17.41 -24.13
N GLY A 66 1.58 17.32 -25.41
CA GLY A 66 2.27 18.36 -26.20
C GLY A 66 1.53 19.68 -26.46
N ILE A 67 1.02 20.36 -25.43
CA ILE A 67 0.40 21.69 -25.57
C ILE A 67 0.75 22.67 -24.45
N GLY A 68 1.71 22.38 -23.55
CA GLY A 68 2.25 23.38 -22.62
C GLY A 68 1.26 23.98 -21.61
N TYR A 69 0.04 23.46 -21.51
CA TYR A 69 -0.92 23.87 -20.48
C TYR A 69 -0.64 23.13 -19.16
N PRO A 70 -0.87 23.76 -18.00
CA PRO A 70 -0.89 23.04 -16.74
C PRO A 70 -1.92 21.91 -16.81
N ASN A 71 -1.64 20.78 -16.16
CA ASN A 71 -2.63 19.72 -15.98
C ASN A 71 -3.78 20.28 -15.12
N PHE A 72 -4.81 20.81 -15.77
CA PHE A 72 -5.98 21.34 -15.07
C PHE A 72 -6.89 20.17 -14.70
N SER A 73 -7.21 20.06 -13.42
CA SER A 73 -8.14 19.07 -12.90
C SER A 73 -9.24 19.77 -12.14
N ILE A 74 -10.48 19.58 -12.58
CA ILE A 74 -11.68 20.10 -11.94
C ILE A 74 -12.49 18.91 -11.42
N ASN A 75 -12.71 18.90 -10.11
CA ASN A 75 -13.76 18.11 -9.48
C ASN A 75 -14.66 19.03 -8.67
N ARG A 76 -15.93 18.67 -8.55
CA ARG A 76 -16.90 19.34 -7.68
C ARG A 76 -17.65 18.27 -6.91
N GLN A 77 -17.84 18.52 -5.62
CA GLN A 77 -18.63 17.67 -4.75
C GLN A 77 -19.62 18.53 -3.99
N VAL A 78 -20.86 18.07 -3.89
CA VAL A 78 -21.90 18.67 -3.06
C VAL A 78 -22.38 17.60 -2.11
N ALA A 79 -22.47 17.92 -0.82
CA ALA A 79 -22.95 16.97 0.17
C ALA A 79 -23.97 17.60 1.11
N TYR A 80 -24.99 16.81 1.44
CA TYR A 80 -25.96 17.09 2.49
C TYR A 80 -25.77 16.04 3.57
N PHE A 81 -25.70 16.44 4.82
CA PHE A 81 -25.56 15.50 5.92
C PHE A 81 -26.39 15.93 7.12
N GLY A 82 -26.80 14.94 7.90
CA GLY A 82 -27.50 15.11 9.15
C GLY A 82 -26.99 14.13 10.19
N GLU A 83 -27.08 14.54 11.44
CA GLU A 83 -26.77 13.71 12.61
C GLU A 83 -27.90 13.88 13.63
N ALA A 84 -28.34 12.76 14.19
CA ALA A 84 -29.22 12.71 15.35
C ALA A 84 -28.51 11.95 16.46
N ALA A 85 -28.29 12.61 17.59
CA ALA A 85 -27.71 12.00 18.77
C ALA A 85 -28.73 12.07 19.91
N VAL A 86 -29.07 10.92 20.47
CA VAL A 86 -29.99 10.79 21.59
C VAL A 86 -29.25 10.15 22.75
N SER A 87 -29.43 10.72 23.93
CA SER A 87 -28.95 10.13 25.17
C SER A 87 -30.14 9.86 26.10
N PHE A 88 -30.05 8.77 26.84
CA PHE A 88 -31.02 8.42 27.88
C PHE A 88 -30.29 8.28 29.21
N ASN A 89 -30.70 9.09 30.18
CA ASN A 89 -30.22 9.09 31.56
C ASN A 89 -28.67 9.10 31.69
N ASN A 90 -27.96 9.66 30.72
CA ASN A 90 -26.50 9.72 30.67
C ASN A 90 -25.78 8.35 30.70
N TYR A 91 -26.47 7.23 30.44
CA TYR A 91 -25.83 5.90 30.35
C TYR A 91 -26.11 5.15 29.05
N ILE A 92 -27.16 5.50 28.28
CA ILE A 92 -27.34 4.99 26.90
C ILE A 92 -27.16 6.16 25.94
N PHE A 93 -26.34 5.95 24.92
CA PHE A 93 -26.07 6.92 23.88
C PHE A 93 -26.25 6.24 22.53
N PHE A 94 -27.12 6.81 21.70
CA PHE A 94 -27.34 6.39 20.33
C PHE A 94 -27.03 7.56 19.41
N SER A 95 -26.29 7.32 18.34
CA SER A 95 -26.13 8.30 17.27
C SER A 95 -26.41 7.67 15.92
N TYR A 96 -27.03 8.46 15.05
CA TYR A 96 -27.25 8.13 13.65
C TYR A 96 -26.76 9.29 12.80
N THR A 97 -25.97 8.99 11.79
CA THR A 97 -25.54 9.95 10.77
C THR A 97 -25.94 9.45 9.40
N HIS A 98 -26.29 10.36 8.52
CA HIS A 98 -26.54 10.04 7.11
C HIS A 98 -26.00 11.18 6.26
N ARG A 99 -25.17 10.81 5.28
CA ARG A 99 -24.62 11.74 4.30
C ARG A 99 -25.03 11.34 2.89
N PHE A 100 -25.54 12.30 2.14
CA PHE A 100 -25.84 12.23 0.71
C PHE A 100 -24.82 13.09 -0.02
N GLU A 101 -24.25 12.57 -1.10
CA GLU A 101 -23.18 13.23 -1.82
C GLU A 101 -23.38 13.10 -3.32
N THR A 102 -23.06 14.18 -4.03
CA THR A 102 -23.02 14.25 -5.48
C THR A 102 -21.60 14.63 -5.91
N SER A 103 -20.93 13.81 -6.71
CA SER A 103 -19.58 14.10 -7.22
C SER A 103 -19.52 14.20 -8.73
N SER A 104 -18.85 15.21 -9.26
CA SER A 104 -18.63 15.37 -10.71
C SER A 104 -17.66 14.35 -11.31
N ILE A 105 -16.99 13.55 -10.48
CA ILE A 105 -16.02 12.52 -10.92
C ILE A 105 -16.74 11.36 -11.60
N PHE A 106 -17.91 11.01 -11.08
CA PHE A 106 -18.67 9.86 -11.56
C PHE A 106 -19.62 10.26 -12.69
N PRO A 107 -19.95 9.32 -13.61
CA PRO A 107 -21.00 9.48 -14.60
C PRO A 107 -22.36 9.80 -13.94
N LYS A 108 -23.28 10.33 -14.75
CA LYS A 108 -24.60 10.80 -14.31
C LYS A 108 -25.39 9.76 -13.51
N ASP A 109 -25.22 8.48 -13.83
CA ASP A 109 -25.96 7.38 -13.22
C ASP A 109 -25.44 6.99 -11.83
N TYR A 110 -24.16 7.24 -11.54
CA TYR A 110 -23.50 6.85 -10.28
C TYR A 110 -22.98 8.03 -9.45
N ARG A 111 -23.17 9.27 -9.91
CA ARG A 111 -22.68 10.48 -9.21
C ARG A 111 -23.38 10.82 -7.93
N ASN A 112 -24.59 10.31 -7.71
CA ASN A 112 -25.34 10.52 -6.47
C ASN A 112 -25.25 9.25 -5.62
N TYR A 113 -24.68 9.36 -4.44
CA TYR A 113 -24.50 8.26 -3.51
C TYR A 113 -24.74 8.73 -2.08
N ASN A 114 -24.97 7.79 -1.18
CA ASN A 114 -25.17 8.10 0.22
C ASN A 114 -24.60 6.98 1.08
N TYR A 115 -24.30 7.29 2.32
CA TYR A 115 -23.74 6.33 3.26
C TYR A 115 -24.20 6.67 4.68
N PRO A 116 -24.94 5.76 5.34
CA PRO A 116 -25.37 5.93 6.72
C PRO A 116 -24.32 5.40 7.72
N ALA A 117 -24.37 5.88 8.95
CA ALA A 117 -23.70 5.26 10.08
C ALA A 117 -24.56 5.33 11.34
N GLY A 118 -24.44 4.31 12.19
CA GLY A 118 -25.09 4.24 13.48
C GLY A 118 -24.11 3.77 14.55
N SER A 119 -24.25 4.32 15.76
CA SER A 119 -23.49 3.86 16.92
C SER A 119 -24.36 3.77 18.17
N LEU A 120 -24.04 2.80 19.01
CA LEU A 120 -24.67 2.57 20.31
C LEU A 120 -23.56 2.44 21.36
N SER A 121 -23.73 3.14 22.48
CA SER A 121 -22.84 3.08 23.64
C SER A 121 -23.66 2.97 24.90
N VAL A 122 -23.35 1.98 25.74
CA VAL A 122 -24.03 1.74 27.02
C VAL A 122 -23.00 1.72 28.15
N ILE A 123 -23.13 2.63 29.10
CA ILE A 123 -22.34 2.67 30.34
C ILE A 123 -23.03 1.76 31.37
N LEU A 124 -22.74 0.46 31.26
CA LEU A 124 -23.33 -0.57 32.13
C LEU A 124 -23.08 -0.31 33.62
N SER A 125 -21.93 0.27 33.99
CA SER A 125 -21.61 0.58 35.38
C SER A 125 -22.54 1.64 36.01
N ASP A 126 -23.16 2.49 35.20
CA ASP A 126 -24.10 3.50 35.68
C ASP A 126 -25.55 3.00 35.61
N MET A 127 -25.87 2.14 34.64
CA MET A 127 -27.15 1.44 34.57
C MET A 127 -27.33 0.39 35.68
N LEU A 128 -26.24 -0.27 36.07
CA LEU A 128 -26.20 -1.31 37.11
C LEU A 128 -25.16 -0.95 38.18
N PRO A 129 -25.48 -0.03 39.11
CA PRO A 129 -24.51 0.45 40.11
C PRO A 129 -23.91 -0.66 40.99
N GLY A 130 -24.63 -1.78 41.17
CA GLY A 130 -24.15 -2.94 41.93
C GLY A 130 -22.86 -3.56 41.37
N ILE A 131 -22.58 -3.41 40.06
CA ILE A 131 -21.32 -3.87 39.43
C ILE A 131 -20.11 -3.11 39.98
N LYS A 132 -20.31 -1.89 40.52
CA LYS A 132 -19.25 -1.09 41.15
C LYS A 132 -18.92 -1.52 42.58
N SER A 133 -19.67 -2.47 43.15
CA SER A 133 -19.43 -2.99 44.50
C SER A 133 -18.03 -3.62 44.61
N GLY A 134 -17.36 -3.39 45.73
CA GLY A 134 -16.01 -3.92 45.97
C GLY A 134 -14.85 -3.14 45.30
N ASN A 135 -15.11 -2.05 44.57
CA ASN A 135 -14.10 -1.20 43.92
C ASN A 135 -13.16 -1.89 42.92
N VAL A 136 -13.50 -3.11 42.48
CA VAL A 136 -12.73 -3.85 41.47
C VAL A 136 -13.04 -3.33 40.07
N LEU A 137 -14.32 -3.08 39.75
CA LEU A 137 -14.77 -2.53 38.47
C LEU A 137 -15.46 -1.18 38.71
N ASN A 138 -14.87 -0.09 38.23
CA ASN A 138 -15.36 1.27 38.47
C ASN A 138 -16.12 1.85 37.29
N TYR A 139 -15.78 1.38 36.08
CA TYR A 139 -16.41 1.81 34.84
C TYR A 139 -16.48 0.63 33.90
N LEU A 140 -17.64 0.41 33.30
CA LEU A 140 -17.83 -0.57 32.23
C LEU A 140 -18.72 0.07 31.17
N LYS A 141 -18.18 0.17 29.96
CA LYS A 141 -18.90 0.64 28.78
C LYS A 141 -18.81 -0.42 27.68
N LEU A 142 -19.93 -0.67 27.03
CA LEU A 142 -20.00 -1.42 25.78
C LEU A 142 -20.32 -0.46 24.65
N ARG A 143 -19.67 -0.63 23.51
CA ARG A 143 -19.93 0.15 22.29
C ARG A 143 -20.01 -0.75 21.07
N SER A 144 -20.88 -0.38 20.14
CA SER A 144 -20.96 -1.00 18.82
C SER A 144 -21.26 0.07 17.77
N SER A 145 -20.72 -0.10 16.57
CA SER A 145 -20.98 0.79 15.45
C SER A 145 -21.15 0.00 14.15
N LEU A 146 -21.96 0.57 13.25
CA LEU A 146 -22.10 0.14 11.87
C LEU A 146 -21.99 1.41 11.02
N ALA A 147 -20.96 1.50 10.20
CA ALA A 147 -20.69 2.68 9.39
C ALA A 147 -20.46 2.29 7.94
N SER A 148 -21.03 3.06 7.02
CA SER A 148 -20.67 3.06 5.62
C SER A 148 -19.94 4.35 5.29
N THR A 149 -18.92 4.27 4.46
CA THR A 149 -18.25 5.42 3.85
C THR A 149 -18.04 5.17 2.36
N ALA A 150 -17.83 6.23 1.59
CA ALA A 150 -17.55 6.14 0.17
C ALA A 150 -16.21 6.76 -0.18
N ARG A 151 -15.49 6.19 -1.15
CA ARG A 151 -14.23 6.73 -1.67
C ARG A 151 -14.34 7.01 -3.17
N SER A 152 -13.74 8.12 -3.60
CA SER A 152 -13.67 8.53 -5.01
C SER A 152 -12.34 8.15 -5.66
N SER A 153 -12.36 8.04 -6.99
CA SER A 153 -11.17 7.95 -7.84
C SER A 153 -10.55 9.32 -8.09
N ALA A 154 -9.42 9.36 -8.80
CA ALA A 154 -8.96 10.56 -9.50
C ALA A 154 -10.02 11.02 -10.53
N PRO A 155 -10.06 12.34 -10.85
CA PRO A 155 -10.95 12.86 -11.90
C PRO A 155 -10.60 12.30 -13.29
N TYR A 156 -11.59 12.34 -14.20
CA TYR A 156 -11.45 11.92 -15.60
C TYR A 156 -11.08 10.44 -15.81
N ARG A 157 -11.53 9.59 -14.89
CA ARG A 157 -11.36 8.12 -14.95
C ARG A 157 -12.59 7.39 -15.48
N ASN A 158 -13.59 8.12 -15.96
CA ASN A 158 -14.85 7.57 -16.46
C ASN A 158 -15.00 7.61 -17.99
N GLN A 159 -14.10 8.27 -18.72
CA GLN A 159 -14.14 8.36 -20.18
C GLN A 159 -12.73 8.28 -20.76
N SER A 160 -12.51 7.37 -21.70
CA SER A 160 -11.24 7.29 -22.43
C SER A 160 -11.17 8.44 -23.44
N VAL A 161 -9.99 9.04 -23.58
CA VAL A 161 -9.80 10.22 -24.44
C VAL A 161 -8.96 9.89 -25.67
N PHE A 162 -9.18 10.67 -26.72
CA PHE A 162 -8.29 10.71 -27.86
C PHE A 162 -7.04 11.53 -27.54
N ASN A 163 -5.87 10.99 -27.85
CA ASN A 163 -4.60 11.68 -27.82
C ASN A 163 -4.11 11.92 -29.26
N PRO A 164 -3.34 13.01 -29.50
CA PRO A 164 -2.67 13.20 -30.77
C PRO A 164 -1.80 11.98 -31.11
N ALA A 165 -1.99 11.43 -32.30
CA ALA A 165 -1.19 10.32 -32.79
C ALA A 165 0.16 10.86 -33.29
N VAL A 166 1.25 10.29 -32.79
CA VAL A 166 2.64 10.64 -33.19
C VAL A 166 3.15 9.80 -34.37
N SER A 167 2.31 8.92 -34.92
CA SER A 167 2.62 8.11 -36.09
C SER A 167 2.56 8.91 -37.39
N SER A 168 3.23 8.42 -38.43
CA SER A 168 3.19 8.99 -39.79
C SER A 168 1.74 9.15 -40.27
N GLY A 169 1.36 10.38 -40.66
CA GLY A 169 -0.01 10.75 -41.04
C GLY A 169 -0.76 11.56 -39.98
N GLY A 170 -0.25 11.65 -38.75
CA GLY A 170 -0.87 12.42 -37.66
C GLY A 170 -2.25 11.88 -37.26
N GLY A 171 -3.12 12.76 -36.74
CA GLY A 171 -4.48 12.43 -36.34
C GLY A 171 -4.67 12.23 -34.84
N TYR A 172 -5.76 11.55 -34.47
CA TYR A 172 -6.14 11.28 -33.09
C TYR A 172 -6.43 9.79 -32.92
N ALA A 173 -5.89 9.19 -31.88
CA ALA A 173 -6.13 7.80 -31.51
C ALA A 173 -6.45 7.70 -30.02
N TYR A 174 -7.12 6.63 -29.59
CA TYR A 174 -7.32 6.42 -28.16
C TYR A 174 -5.98 6.39 -27.43
N GLY A 175 -5.97 6.98 -26.24
CA GLY A 175 -4.84 6.82 -25.33
C GLY A 175 -4.67 5.38 -24.84
N PHE A 176 -3.64 5.18 -24.02
CA PHE A 176 -3.37 3.87 -23.42
C PHE A 176 -4.28 3.56 -22.21
N ASP A 177 -5.07 4.54 -21.74
CA ASP A 177 -5.99 4.42 -20.60
C ASP A 177 -7.40 3.99 -21.03
N ASN A 178 -7.85 2.84 -20.53
CA ASN A 178 -9.22 2.36 -20.56
C ASN A 178 -9.95 2.82 -19.29
N ASN A 179 -10.77 3.85 -19.43
CA ASN A 179 -11.54 4.41 -18.32
C ASN A 179 -12.93 3.78 -18.22
N ASN A 180 -13.50 3.74 -17.01
CA ASN A 180 -14.77 3.04 -16.76
C ASN A 180 -15.97 3.96 -16.97
N TYR A 181 -16.72 3.77 -18.06
CA TYR A 181 -17.97 4.51 -18.27
C TYR A 181 -19.02 4.30 -17.16
N PHE A 182 -18.97 3.16 -16.47
CA PHE A 182 -19.83 2.79 -15.34
C PHE A 182 -19.12 2.98 -13.99
N LEU A 183 -18.14 3.88 -13.90
CA LEU A 183 -17.40 4.13 -12.67
C LEU A 183 -18.36 4.55 -11.55
N GLU A 184 -18.27 3.88 -10.41
CA GLU A 184 -19.06 4.20 -9.23
C GLU A 184 -18.16 4.34 -8.00
N PRO A 185 -18.65 4.94 -6.89
CA PRO A 185 -17.88 5.05 -5.67
C PRO A 185 -17.54 3.68 -5.08
N GLU A 186 -16.34 3.58 -4.52
CA GLU A 186 -16.01 2.47 -3.62
C GLU A 186 -16.79 2.62 -2.32
N ILE A 187 -17.30 1.52 -1.80
CA ILE A 187 -18.10 1.51 -0.57
C ILE A 187 -17.36 0.71 0.50
N GLN A 188 -17.06 1.36 1.61
CA GLN A 188 -16.45 0.74 2.77
C GLN A 188 -17.52 0.58 3.87
N LYS A 189 -17.78 -0.67 4.27
CA LYS A 189 -18.71 -1.02 5.34
C LYS A 189 -17.93 -1.55 6.53
N THR A 190 -17.99 -0.85 7.65
CA THR A 190 -17.31 -1.23 8.89
C THR A 190 -18.34 -1.53 9.96
N TYR A 191 -18.16 -2.66 10.64
CA TYR A 191 -18.78 -2.87 11.94
C TYR A 191 -17.69 -2.97 13.01
N GLU A 192 -17.96 -2.37 14.17
CA GLU A 192 -17.06 -2.45 15.32
C GLU A 192 -17.85 -2.81 16.56
N ILE A 193 -17.19 -3.56 17.44
CA ILE A 193 -17.64 -3.81 18.80
C ILE A 193 -16.46 -3.58 19.73
N GLY A 194 -16.71 -2.90 20.85
CA GLY A 194 -15.67 -2.64 21.81
C GLY A 194 -16.19 -2.48 23.22
N THR A 195 -15.26 -2.53 24.16
CA THR A 195 -15.52 -2.31 25.58
C THR A 195 -14.43 -1.44 26.19
N GLU A 196 -14.82 -0.57 27.10
CA GLU A 196 -13.92 0.16 27.98
C GLU A 196 -14.20 -0.26 29.42
N MET A 197 -13.14 -0.62 30.14
CA MET A 197 -13.18 -0.97 31.55
C MET A 197 -12.19 -0.10 32.33
N ARG A 198 -12.60 0.34 33.52
CA ARG A 198 -11.69 0.94 34.52
C ARG A 198 -11.78 0.13 35.80
N LEU A 199 -10.64 -0.35 36.27
CA LEU A 199 -10.53 -1.31 37.36
C LEU A 199 -9.72 -0.72 38.53
N PHE A 200 -9.91 -1.30 39.72
CA PHE A 200 -9.11 -1.05 40.93
C PHE A 200 -9.02 0.41 41.35
N LYS A 201 -10.17 1.06 41.54
CA LYS A 201 -10.30 2.51 41.76
C LYS A 201 -9.76 3.31 40.57
N SER A 202 -10.08 2.84 39.36
CA SER A 202 -9.64 3.43 38.08
C SER A 202 -8.12 3.54 37.91
N LYS A 203 -7.36 2.64 38.55
CA LYS A 203 -5.89 2.55 38.41
C LYS A 203 -5.45 1.70 37.22
N LEU A 204 -6.37 1.03 36.57
CA LEU A 204 -6.12 0.26 35.37
C LEU A 204 -7.26 0.52 34.39
N SER A 205 -6.96 0.97 33.19
CA SER A 205 -7.96 1.13 32.12
C SER A 205 -7.64 0.20 30.97
N LEU A 206 -8.65 -0.50 30.48
CA LEU A 206 -8.55 -1.44 29.36
C LEU A 206 -9.60 -1.05 28.32
N ASP A 207 -9.17 -0.73 27.10
CA ASP A 207 -10.04 -0.62 25.92
C ASP A 207 -9.73 -1.79 24.99
N ILE A 208 -10.77 -2.49 24.55
CA ILE A 208 -10.67 -3.58 23.57
C ILE A 208 -11.65 -3.27 22.45
N THR A 209 -11.18 -3.36 21.20
CA THR A 209 -11.98 -3.19 20.00
C THR A 209 -11.76 -4.36 19.06
N TYR A 210 -12.84 -4.90 18.51
CA TYR A 210 -12.81 -5.70 17.31
C TYR A 210 -13.50 -4.94 16.19
N TYR A 211 -12.86 -4.86 15.03
CA TYR A 211 -13.41 -4.24 13.84
C TYR A 211 -13.41 -5.23 12.66
N ASN A 212 -14.32 -5.01 11.74
CA ASN A 212 -14.35 -5.70 10.45
C ASN A 212 -14.90 -4.76 9.39
N THR A 213 -14.02 -4.47 8.44
CA THR A 213 -14.23 -3.56 7.33
C THR A 213 -14.25 -4.37 6.04
N LEU A 214 -15.33 -4.23 5.28
CA LEU A 214 -15.48 -4.76 3.94
C LEU A 214 -15.47 -3.58 2.96
N CYS A 215 -14.46 -3.50 2.10
CA CYS A 215 -14.43 -2.57 0.98
C CYS A 215 -14.96 -3.30 -0.26
N GLU A 216 -16.11 -2.85 -0.77
CA GLU A 216 -16.74 -3.36 -1.98
C GLU A 216 -16.54 -2.35 -3.13
N LYS A 217 -16.55 -2.86 -4.36
CA LYS A 217 -16.45 -2.03 -5.57
C LYS A 217 -15.20 -1.14 -5.57
N GLN A 218 -14.10 -1.63 -4.98
CA GLN A 218 -12.85 -0.90 -4.87
C GLN A 218 -12.35 -0.53 -6.27
N ILE A 219 -12.03 0.75 -6.43
CA ILE A 219 -11.57 1.29 -7.71
C ILE A 219 -10.07 1.00 -7.84
N PHE A 220 -9.71 0.29 -8.91
CA PHE A 220 -8.33 0.11 -9.31
C PHE A 220 -8.09 0.98 -10.52
N GLU A 221 -7.18 1.94 -10.38
CA GLU A 221 -6.75 2.81 -11.47
C GLU A 221 -5.42 2.32 -12.02
N GLY A 222 -5.27 2.38 -13.34
CA GLY A 222 -4.00 2.13 -14.01
C GLY A 222 -3.51 0.68 -13.91
N PHE A 223 -4.37 -0.28 -13.59
CA PHE A 223 -3.96 -1.69 -13.55
C PHE A 223 -3.85 -2.25 -14.97
N ARG A 224 -2.95 -3.20 -15.17
CA ARG A 224 -2.76 -3.82 -16.49
C ARG A 224 -3.73 -4.98 -16.69
N ALA A 225 -4.35 -5.02 -17.87
CA ALA A 225 -5.16 -6.13 -18.33
C ALA A 225 -4.65 -6.61 -19.70
N SER A 226 -5.35 -7.57 -20.32
CA SER A 226 -5.02 -8.03 -21.67
C SER A 226 -5.00 -6.88 -22.68
N TYR A 227 -3.95 -6.81 -23.51
CA TYR A 227 -3.86 -5.84 -24.61
C TYR A 227 -4.94 -6.05 -25.69
N GLY A 228 -5.65 -7.18 -25.67
CA GLY A 228 -6.80 -7.43 -26.54
C GLY A 228 -7.97 -6.46 -26.30
N THR A 229 -7.98 -5.71 -25.20
CA THR A 229 -8.96 -4.62 -24.98
C THR A 229 -8.69 -3.39 -25.84
N GLY A 230 -7.51 -3.29 -26.48
CA GLY A 230 -7.06 -2.09 -27.19
C GLY A 230 -6.39 -1.05 -26.28
N TYR A 231 -6.22 -1.35 -24.99
CA TYR A 231 -5.65 -0.45 -23.99
C TYR A 231 -4.58 -1.14 -23.13
N VAL A 232 -3.78 -0.36 -22.40
CA VAL A 232 -2.68 -0.84 -21.53
C VAL A 232 -3.05 -0.73 -20.07
N LEU A 233 -3.61 0.41 -19.67
CA LEU A 233 -3.92 0.78 -18.30
C LEU A 233 -5.43 0.85 -18.15
N ASN A 234 -6.00 0.16 -17.18
CA ASN A 234 -7.43 0.06 -17.02
C ASN A 234 -7.85 0.67 -15.69
N THR A 235 -9.02 1.29 -15.67
CA THR A 235 -9.69 1.71 -14.44
C THR A 235 -10.99 0.95 -14.32
N LEU A 236 -11.23 0.23 -13.22
CA LEU A 236 -12.50 -0.50 -12.98
C LEU A 236 -12.81 -0.65 -11.47
N ASN A 237 -14.09 -0.84 -11.13
CA ASN A 237 -14.57 -1.22 -9.79
C ASN A 237 -14.47 -2.74 -9.58
N ILE A 238 -13.27 -3.27 -9.35
CA ILE A 238 -13.01 -4.72 -9.48
C ILE A 238 -12.50 -5.42 -8.23
N GLY A 239 -12.26 -4.72 -7.12
CA GLY A 239 -11.86 -5.38 -5.87
C GLY A 239 -12.96 -5.44 -4.84
N THR A 240 -12.98 -6.57 -4.13
CA THR A 240 -13.51 -6.61 -2.77
C THR A 240 -12.41 -7.04 -1.83
N THR A 241 -12.17 -6.24 -0.80
CA THR A 241 -11.16 -6.52 0.23
C THR A 241 -11.80 -6.49 1.61
N ARG A 242 -11.26 -7.30 2.51
CA ARG A 242 -11.70 -7.32 3.91
C ARG A 242 -10.50 -7.14 4.82
N ASN A 243 -10.64 -6.23 5.78
CA ASN A 243 -9.70 -6.00 6.86
C ASN A 243 -10.45 -6.16 8.17
N LYS A 244 -9.96 -7.01 9.07
CA LYS A 244 -10.53 -7.19 10.41
C LYS A 244 -9.40 -7.22 11.42
N GLY A 245 -9.66 -6.84 12.66
CA GLY A 245 -8.59 -6.81 13.63
C GLY A 245 -9.09 -6.68 15.06
N ILE A 246 -8.16 -6.90 15.97
CA ILE A 246 -8.32 -6.67 17.39
C ILE A 246 -7.31 -5.60 17.80
N GLU A 247 -7.80 -4.60 18.51
CA GLU A 247 -7.00 -3.55 19.12
C GLU A 247 -7.24 -3.56 20.62
N VAL A 248 -6.16 -3.50 21.39
CA VAL A 248 -6.22 -3.46 22.85
C VAL A 248 -5.34 -2.33 23.34
N SER A 249 -5.87 -1.50 24.23
CA SER A 249 -5.09 -0.48 24.94
C SER A 249 -5.23 -0.68 26.44
N LEU A 250 -4.11 -0.94 27.09
CA LEU A 250 -3.98 -1.02 28.53
C LEU A 250 -3.26 0.23 29.04
N ASN A 251 -3.84 0.90 30.03
CA ASN A 251 -3.26 2.06 30.69
C ASN A 251 -3.17 1.80 32.19
N ALA A 252 -1.99 1.98 32.78
CA ALA A 252 -1.78 1.72 34.20
C ALA A 252 -0.85 2.76 34.83
N PRO A 253 -1.34 3.65 35.71
CA PRO A 253 -0.50 4.34 36.68
C PRO A 253 0.05 3.34 37.72
N ILE A 254 1.28 2.85 37.49
CA ILE A 254 1.91 1.84 38.34
C ILE A 254 2.32 2.42 39.70
N MET A 255 2.88 3.63 39.71
CA MET A 255 3.26 4.34 40.93
C MET A 255 2.85 5.81 40.84
N ASN A 256 2.28 6.31 41.93
CA ASN A 256 1.97 7.72 42.12
C ASN A 256 2.39 8.12 43.54
N LYS A 257 3.61 8.64 43.69
CA LYS A 257 4.20 9.10 44.95
C LYS A 257 4.56 10.58 44.79
N ARG A 258 4.69 11.30 45.92
CA ARG A 258 4.97 12.74 45.96
C ARG A 258 6.07 13.20 44.99
N ASP A 259 7.19 12.49 44.98
CA ASP A 259 8.37 12.86 44.21
C ASP A 259 8.57 11.96 42.98
N PHE A 260 7.79 10.89 42.83
CA PHE A 260 7.99 9.90 41.76
C PHE A 260 6.66 9.35 41.22
N ASN A 261 6.47 9.48 39.91
CA ASN A 261 5.33 8.90 39.20
C ASN A 261 5.82 8.00 38.06
N TRP A 262 5.17 6.86 37.90
CA TRP A 262 5.36 5.97 36.78
C TRP A 262 4.02 5.53 36.23
N SER A 263 3.80 5.76 34.95
CA SER A 263 2.69 5.19 34.20
C SER A 263 3.18 4.41 32.99
N MET A 264 2.46 3.34 32.67
CA MET A 264 2.65 2.57 31.45
C MET A 264 1.40 2.60 30.58
N ARG A 265 1.61 2.55 29.27
CA ARG A 265 0.57 2.24 28.28
C ARG A 265 1.07 1.13 27.38
N VAL A 266 0.27 0.08 27.20
CA VAL A 266 0.54 -1.01 26.26
C VAL A 266 -0.58 -1.00 25.24
N ASN A 267 -0.23 -0.86 23.97
CA ASN A 267 -1.15 -1.01 22.85
C ASN A 267 -0.80 -2.30 22.12
N PHE A 268 -1.79 -3.12 21.81
CA PHE A 268 -1.66 -4.32 20.99
C PHE A 268 -2.57 -4.17 19.77
N ASN A 269 -2.06 -4.54 18.60
CA ASN A 269 -2.83 -4.60 17.37
C ASN A 269 -2.55 -5.92 16.66
N LYS A 270 -3.63 -6.58 16.23
CA LYS A 270 -3.58 -7.70 15.29
C LYS A 270 -4.55 -7.45 14.17
N MET A 271 -4.08 -7.52 12.93
CA MET A 271 -4.89 -7.28 11.74
C MET A 271 -4.81 -8.49 10.81
N TRP A 272 -5.96 -8.89 10.29
CA TRP A 272 -6.08 -9.86 9.21
C TRP A 272 -6.69 -9.17 8.01
N ASN A 273 -6.08 -9.37 6.85
CA ASN A 273 -6.57 -8.82 5.59
C ASN A 273 -6.69 -9.90 4.53
N LYS A 274 -7.64 -9.73 3.61
CA LYS A 274 -7.88 -10.67 2.53
C LYS A 274 -8.49 -9.99 1.32
N VAL A 275 -7.99 -10.36 0.13
CA VAL A 275 -8.63 -10.09 -1.16
C VAL A 275 -9.75 -11.11 -1.34
N ILE A 276 -11.00 -10.65 -1.27
CA ILE A 276 -12.19 -11.49 -1.35
C ILE A 276 -12.56 -11.76 -2.81
N LEU A 277 -12.50 -10.73 -3.65
CA LEU A 277 -12.88 -10.82 -5.06
C LEU A 277 -11.93 -10.00 -5.92
N LEU A 278 -11.53 -10.61 -7.04
CA LEU A 278 -10.98 -9.97 -8.23
C LEU A 278 -11.70 -10.57 -9.46
N PRO A 279 -11.69 -9.91 -10.63
CA PRO A 279 -12.29 -10.46 -11.84
C PRO A 279 -11.60 -11.77 -12.24
N ALA A 280 -12.36 -12.75 -12.74
CA ALA A 280 -11.85 -14.09 -13.03
C ALA A 280 -10.68 -14.11 -14.05
N ASN A 281 -10.63 -13.12 -14.94
CA ASN A 281 -9.58 -12.96 -15.96
C ASN A 281 -8.37 -12.12 -15.48
N VAL A 282 -8.34 -11.72 -14.21
CA VAL A 282 -7.24 -10.96 -13.60
C VAL A 282 -6.60 -11.83 -12.53
N THR A 283 -5.50 -12.49 -12.90
CA THR A 283 -4.75 -13.37 -12.00
C THR A 283 -4.02 -12.61 -10.89
N GLU A 284 -3.65 -11.36 -11.16
CA GLU A 284 -2.98 -10.47 -10.23
C GLU A 284 -3.30 -9.01 -10.58
N VAL A 285 -3.58 -8.18 -9.57
CA VAL A 285 -3.50 -6.72 -9.68
C VAL A 285 -2.28 -6.24 -8.93
N TYR A 286 -1.29 -5.68 -9.63
CA TYR A 286 -0.02 -5.29 -9.02
C TYR A 286 0.22 -3.78 -9.06
N LEU A 287 1.07 -3.32 -8.14
CA LEU A 287 1.53 -1.94 -8.06
C LEU A 287 2.88 -1.82 -8.76
N SER A 288 2.92 -1.19 -9.94
CA SER A 288 4.16 -1.08 -10.75
C SER A 288 5.31 -0.41 -10.01
N ASP A 289 5.00 0.56 -9.17
CA ASP A 289 6.00 1.40 -8.49
C ASP A 289 6.65 0.67 -7.30
N THR A 290 6.18 -0.54 -7.01
CA THR A 290 6.69 -1.40 -5.94
C THR A 290 7.66 -2.46 -6.45
N TRP A 291 8.32 -2.24 -7.59
CA TRP A 291 9.43 -3.05 -8.09
C TRP A 291 10.76 -2.47 -7.59
N PRO A 292 11.26 -2.85 -6.40
CA PRO A 292 12.55 -2.36 -5.92
C PRO A 292 13.72 -3.00 -6.68
N TYR A 293 13.62 -4.28 -7.05
CA TYR A 293 14.63 -5.00 -7.82
C TYR A 293 14.02 -6.28 -8.42
N LEU A 294 14.34 -6.56 -9.68
CA LEU A 294 13.81 -7.71 -10.44
C LEU A 294 12.28 -7.82 -10.36
N ASN A 295 11.71 -8.92 -9.87
CA ASN A 295 10.27 -9.21 -10.06
C ASN A 295 9.43 -9.15 -8.77
N ALA A 296 10.02 -9.08 -7.57
CA ALA A 296 9.18 -9.01 -6.37
C ALA A 296 8.48 -7.65 -6.25
N ARG A 297 7.18 -7.69 -5.96
CA ARG A 297 6.31 -6.50 -5.94
C ARG A 297 5.14 -6.62 -4.98
N GLY A 298 4.50 -5.49 -4.68
CA GLY A 298 3.17 -5.48 -4.10
C GLY A 298 2.14 -5.91 -5.14
N GLY A 299 1.42 -6.98 -4.85
CA GLY A 299 0.38 -7.51 -5.72
C GLY A 299 -0.81 -8.05 -4.95
N LEU A 300 -1.98 -8.04 -5.57
CA LEU A 300 -3.22 -8.58 -5.03
C LEU A 300 -3.61 -9.78 -5.86
N VAL A 301 -3.83 -10.91 -5.17
CA VAL A 301 -4.29 -12.15 -5.77
C VAL A 301 -5.52 -12.60 -4.99
N MET A 302 -6.55 -13.08 -5.69
CA MET A 302 -7.78 -13.55 -5.06
C MET A 302 -7.47 -14.60 -3.99
N GLY A 303 -8.04 -14.43 -2.80
CA GLY A 303 -7.82 -15.31 -1.65
C GLY A 303 -6.55 -15.00 -0.84
N GLY A 304 -5.60 -14.23 -1.37
CA GLY A 304 -4.39 -13.80 -0.68
C GLY A 304 -4.59 -12.55 0.19
N PRO A 305 -3.58 -12.14 0.97
CA PRO A 305 -3.61 -10.89 1.73
C PRO A 305 -3.51 -9.65 0.82
N THR A 306 -4.11 -8.53 1.25
CA THR A 306 -3.98 -7.21 0.62
C THR A 306 -2.57 -6.62 0.76
N THR A 307 -1.76 -7.19 1.65
CA THR A 307 -0.36 -6.80 1.93
C THR A 307 0.66 -7.74 1.28
N SER A 308 0.22 -8.61 0.36
CA SER A 308 1.06 -9.60 -0.29
C SER A 308 2.28 -9.00 -0.99
N ILE A 309 3.34 -9.80 -1.01
CA ILE A 309 4.47 -9.73 -1.94
C ILE A 309 4.21 -10.80 -2.99
N THR A 310 4.05 -10.39 -4.25
CA THR A 310 3.98 -11.28 -5.39
C THR A 310 5.31 -11.32 -6.10
N ALA A 311 5.74 -12.51 -6.51
CA ALA A 311 7.04 -12.73 -7.13
C ALA A 311 7.09 -14.08 -7.85
N PHE A 312 8.14 -14.27 -8.65
CA PHE A 312 8.51 -15.60 -9.11
C PHE A 312 9.03 -16.45 -7.94
N GLY A 313 8.81 -17.74 -8.05
CA GLY A 313 9.28 -18.70 -7.05
C GLY A 313 9.71 -20.00 -7.69
N TYR A 314 10.16 -20.92 -6.84
CA TYR A 314 10.55 -22.24 -7.30
C TYR A 314 9.33 -23.01 -7.81
N GLN A 315 9.48 -23.67 -8.95
CA GLN A 315 8.55 -24.69 -9.41
C GLN A 315 8.61 -25.86 -8.41
N ARG A 316 7.44 -26.37 -8.00
CA ARG A 316 7.33 -27.44 -7.01
C ARG A 316 6.42 -28.56 -7.52
N ASN A 317 6.66 -29.78 -7.05
CA ASN A 317 5.72 -30.90 -7.23
C ASN A 317 4.49 -30.75 -6.31
N ASN A 318 3.54 -31.69 -6.42
CA ASN A 318 2.34 -31.71 -5.59
C ASN A 318 2.63 -31.89 -4.08
N ALA A 319 3.80 -32.40 -3.71
CA ALA A 319 4.25 -32.53 -2.33
C ALA A 319 4.98 -31.26 -1.81
N GLY A 320 5.14 -30.22 -2.63
CA GLY A 320 5.82 -28.98 -2.26
C GLY A 320 7.34 -28.99 -2.36
N GLN A 321 7.95 -30.06 -2.89
CA GLN A 321 9.39 -30.16 -3.10
C GLN A 321 9.80 -29.38 -4.36
N ILE A 322 10.96 -28.71 -4.30
CA ILE A 322 11.51 -27.94 -5.43
C ILE A 322 11.84 -28.88 -6.59
N LEU A 323 11.44 -28.49 -7.80
CA LEU A 323 11.79 -29.20 -9.02
C LEU A 323 13.15 -28.74 -9.54
N ILE A 324 13.99 -29.73 -9.86
CA ILE A 324 15.34 -29.56 -10.39
C ILE A 324 15.36 -30.01 -11.85
N ASP A 325 16.07 -29.26 -12.70
CA ASP A 325 16.31 -29.62 -14.09
C ASP A 325 17.26 -30.83 -14.16
N PRO A 326 16.84 -31.96 -14.75
CA PRO A 326 17.66 -33.18 -14.82
C PRO A 326 18.92 -33.03 -15.69
N THR A 327 19.05 -31.96 -16.47
CA THR A 327 20.18 -31.72 -17.37
C THR A 327 21.35 -31.03 -16.67
N ASN A 328 21.05 -30.09 -15.76
CA ASN A 328 22.06 -29.19 -15.18
C ASN A 328 22.07 -29.17 -13.64
N GLY A 329 21.11 -29.83 -12.98
CA GLY A 329 21.05 -29.90 -11.51
C GLY A 329 20.61 -28.62 -10.82
N LEU A 330 20.10 -27.62 -11.55
CA LEU A 330 19.62 -26.34 -11.00
C LEU A 330 18.10 -26.33 -10.79
N PRO A 331 17.60 -25.53 -9.83
CA PRO A 331 16.17 -25.36 -9.64
C PRO A 331 15.48 -24.70 -10.83
N LEU A 332 14.22 -25.05 -11.03
CA LEU A 332 13.34 -24.44 -12.01
C LEU A 332 12.52 -23.33 -11.35
N SER A 333 12.44 -22.17 -12.01
CA SER A 333 11.48 -21.12 -11.68
C SER A 333 10.13 -21.41 -12.33
N ASP A 334 9.03 -21.10 -11.63
CA ASP A 334 7.69 -21.25 -12.21
C ASP A 334 7.30 -20.11 -13.16
N GLY A 335 8.04 -18.98 -13.14
CA GLY A 335 7.81 -17.85 -14.03
C GLY A 335 6.46 -17.15 -13.86
N LEU A 336 5.76 -17.38 -12.74
CA LEU A 336 4.42 -16.88 -12.47
C LEU A 336 4.41 -15.98 -11.23
N PHE A 337 3.80 -14.81 -11.34
CA PHE A 337 3.55 -13.95 -10.17
C PHE A 337 2.49 -14.60 -9.28
N LYS A 338 2.94 -15.16 -8.17
CA LYS A 338 2.09 -15.72 -7.12
C LYS A 338 2.40 -15.02 -5.81
N VAL A 339 1.49 -15.11 -4.84
CA VAL A 339 1.78 -14.65 -3.48
C VAL A 339 2.95 -15.48 -2.94
N ARG A 340 4.07 -14.81 -2.66
CA ARG A 340 5.26 -15.39 -2.06
C ARG A 340 5.54 -14.89 -0.68
N GLY A 341 4.90 -13.81 -0.24
CA GLY A 341 4.92 -13.39 1.15
C GLY A 341 3.81 -12.43 1.51
N ASP A 342 3.73 -12.08 2.79
CA ASP A 342 2.78 -11.12 3.35
C ASP A 342 3.51 -10.11 4.24
N ARG A 343 3.48 -8.82 3.89
CA ARG A 343 4.13 -7.75 4.68
C ARG A 343 3.42 -7.45 6.00
N ASN A 344 2.20 -7.96 6.18
CA ASN A 344 1.43 -7.72 7.40
C ASN A 344 2.03 -8.52 8.56
N PRO A 345 2.43 -7.87 9.67
CA PRO A 345 2.84 -8.58 10.87
C PRO A 345 1.70 -9.41 11.46
N ASP A 346 2.04 -10.49 12.16
CA ASP A 346 1.06 -11.28 12.91
C ASP A 346 0.41 -10.47 14.04
N PHE A 347 1.21 -9.60 14.68
CA PHE A 347 0.77 -8.58 15.61
C PHE A 347 1.85 -7.54 15.90
N ALA A 348 1.44 -6.40 16.46
CA ALA A 348 2.31 -5.34 16.94
C ALA A 348 1.98 -4.97 18.38
N ILE A 349 3.00 -4.62 19.15
CA ILE A 349 2.88 -4.11 20.52
C ILE A 349 3.67 -2.81 20.65
N GLY A 350 3.01 -1.76 21.11
CA GLY A 350 3.67 -0.52 21.55
C GLY A 350 3.60 -0.42 23.08
N TRP A 351 4.75 -0.39 23.76
CA TRP A 351 4.83 -0.27 25.21
C TRP A 351 5.52 1.04 25.61
N LEU A 352 4.70 2.02 25.97
CA LEU A 352 5.13 3.35 26.41
C LEU A 352 5.31 3.36 27.93
N ASN A 353 6.43 3.90 28.39
CA ASN A 353 6.69 4.17 29.79
C ASN A 353 6.94 5.66 30.00
N ASN A 354 6.29 6.23 31.01
CA ASN A 354 6.49 7.62 31.42
C ASN A 354 6.91 7.65 32.88
N PHE A 355 8.12 8.13 33.13
CA PHE A 355 8.68 8.33 34.46
C PHE A 355 8.80 9.81 34.74
N GLN A 356 8.27 10.25 35.88
CA GLN A 356 8.46 11.58 36.42
C GLN A 356 9.17 11.45 37.76
N TYR A 357 10.31 12.11 37.93
CA TYR A 357 10.95 12.28 39.23
C TYR A 357 11.15 13.77 39.51
N LYS A 358 10.39 14.33 40.45
CA LYS A 358 10.30 15.78 40.71
C LYS A 358 10.06 16.54 39.40
N ASN A 359 11.02 17.31 38.92
CA ASN A 359 10.92 18.11 37.69
C ASN A 359 11.45 17.37 36.44
N TRP A 360 12.02 16.18 36.59
CA TRP A 360 12.57 15.39 35.49
C TRP A 360 11.51 14.47 34.89
N ARG A 361 11.47 14.42 33.55
CA ARG A 361 10.63 13.51 32.78
C ARG A 361 11.49 12.65 31.88
N LEU A 362 11.27 11.35 31.93
CA LEU A 362 11.80 10.39 30.98
C LEU A 362 10.62 9.62 30.37
N ASN A 363 10.49 9.70 29.05
CA ASN A 363 9.50 8.94 28.29
C ASN A 363 10.24 8.09 27.26
N PHE A 364 9.91 6.82 27.17
CA PHE A 364 10.41 5.95 26.12
C PHE A 364 9.35 4.94 25.69
N LEU A 365 9.45 4.52 24.44
CA LEU A 365 8.53 3.58 23.80
C LEU A 365 9.33 2.39 23.30
N TRP A 366 8.87 1.20 23.65
CA TRP A 366 9.25 -0.02 22.96
C TRP A 366 8.25 -0.29 21.83
N ASP A 367 8.75 -0.51 20.61
CA ASP A 367 7.93 -0.84 19.43
C ASP A 367 8.32 -2.24 18.94
N LEU A 368 7.42 -3.20 19.13
CA LEU A 368 7.59 -4.60 18.74
C LEU A 368 6.64 -4.92 17.60
N LYS A 369 7.13 -5.53 16.52
CA LYS A 369 6.25 -6.30 15.62
C LYS A 369 6.80 -7.71 15.43
N VAL A 370 5.88 -8.66 15.42
CA VAL A 370 6.16 -10.08 15.32
C VAL A 370 5.55 -10.60 14.02
N GLY A 371 6.34 -11.35 13.27
CA GLY A 371 5.97 -11.91 11.98
C GLY A 371 5.90 -10.89 10.85
N GLY A 372 5.43 -11.37 9.70
CA GLY A 372 5.43 -10.63 8.44
C GLY A 372 6.71 -10.88 7.64
N ASP A 373 6.59 -10.71 6.34
CA ASP A 373 7.62 -11.03 5.37
C ASP A 373 8.26 -9.77 4.78
N ILE A 374 9.55 -9.84 4.51
CA ILE A 374 10.32 -8.74 3.94
C ILE A 374 11.06 -9.23 2.70
N PHE A 375 10.90 -8.53 1.59
CA PHE A 375 11.75 -8.75 0.43
C PHE A 375 13.08 -8.00 0.58
N ASN A 376 14.18 -8.73 0.68
CA ASN A 376 15.52 -8.17 0.78
C ASN A 376 16.14 -7.99 -0.61
N ALA A 377 15.68 -6.95 -1.31
CA ALA A 377 16.18 -6.55 -2.63
C ALA A 377 17.70 -6.28 -2.63
N THR A 378 18.23 -5.76 -1.51
CA THR A 378 19.66 -5.48 -1.36
C THR A 378 20.47 -6.78 -1.39
N GLU A 379 20.04 -7.79 -0.64
CA GLU A 379 20.70 -9.09 -0.61
C GLU A 379 20.64 -9.80 -1.96
N GLN A 380 19.51 -9.71 -2.68
CA GLN A 380 19.40 -10.24 -4.03
C GLN A 380 20.38 -9.55 -4.99
N TYR A 381 20.41 -8.22 -4.97
CA TYR A 381 21.36 -7.44 -5.78
C TYR A 381 22.81 -7.81 -5.47
N LEU A 382 23.19 -7.87 -4.20
CA LEU A 382 24.55 -8.22 -3.78
C LEU A 382 24.91 -9.67 -4.14
N THR A 383 23.95 -10.60 -4.06
CA THR A 383 24.16 -12.02 -4.41
C THR A 383 24.43 -12.18 -5.90
N ILE A 384 23.62 -11.55 -6.77
CA ILE A 384 23.82 -11.60 -8.23
C ILE A 384 25.17 -10.97 -8.62
N ASN A 385 25.59 -9.91 -7.93
CA ASN A 385 26.87 -9.25 -8.18
C ASN A 385 28.06 -9.93 -7.48
N GLY A 386 27.87 -11.08 -6.82
CA GLY A 386 28.95 -11.81 -6.15
C GLY A 386 29.56 -11.10 -4.95
N LYS A 387 28.84 -10.14 -4.35
CA LYS A 387 29.23 -9.32 -3.20
C LYS A 387 28.59 -9.77 -1.87
N SER A 388 27.56 -10.62 -1.93
CA SER A 388 26.93 -11.17 -0.72
C SER A 388 27.78 -12.26 -0.08
N LYS A 389 27.66 -12.39 1.24
CA LYS A 389 28.17 -13.55 2.00
C LYS A 389 27.65 -14.89 1.46
N ARG A 390 26.46 -14.93 0.85
CA ARG A 390 25.88 -16.12 0.19
C ARG A 390 26.75 -16.67 -0.95
N THR A 391 27.68 -15.87 -1.47
CA THR A 391 28.55 -16.26 -2.58
C THR A 391 29.98 -16.62 -2.16
N LEU A 392 30.28 -16.63 -0.84
CA LEU A 392 31.63 -16.91 -0.34
C LEU A 392 32.11 -18.33 -0.68
N ASP A 393 31.20 -19.30 -0.66
CA ASP A 393 31.49 -20.71 -0.90
C ASP A 393 31.20 -21.15 -2.34
N ARG A 394 31.18 -20.21 -3.30
CA ARG A 394 30.81 -20.48 -4.72
C ARG A 394 31.67 -21.54 -5.41
N GLU A 395 32.87 -21.80 -4.92
CA GLU A 395 33.76 -22.85 -5.43
C GLU A 395 33.48 -24.24 -4.84
N VAL A 396 32.63 -24.33 -3.81
CA VAL A 396 32.27 -25.58 -3.13
C VAL A 396 31.19 -26.32 -3.93
N PRO A 397 31.45 -27.54 -4.42
CA PRO A 397 30.46 -28.37 -5.08
C PRO A 397 29.33 -28.75 -4.12
N ARG A 398 28.09 -28.72 -4.59
CA ARG A 398 26.91 -29.09 -3.79
C ARG A 398 25.81 -29.72 -4.64
N VAL A 399 24.96 -30.51 -4.00
CA VAL A 399 23.70 -30.97 -4.57
C VAL A 399 22.60 -30.07 -4.00
N ILE A 400 21.75 -29.53 -4.85
CA ILE A 400 20.64 -28.68 -4.42
C ILE A 400 19.45 -29.57 -4.05
N ASP A 401 18.89 -29.35 -2.86
CA ASP A 401 17.75 -30.12 -2.35
C ASP A 401 16.52 -29.95 -3.25
N GLY A 402 15.97 -31.07 -3.71
CA GLY A 402 14.81 -31.11 -4.58
C GLY A 402 14.63 -32.46 -5.26
N VAL A 403 13.63 -32.55 -6.13
CA VAL A 403 13.35 -33.74 -6.95
C VAL A 403 13.52 -33.39 -8.43
N LEU A 404 13.98 -34.33 -9.24
CA LEU A 404 14.16 -34.11 -10.67
C LEU A 404 12.79 -33.99 -11.36
N LYS A 405 12.69 -33.08 -12.34
CA LYS A 405 11.56 -33.00 -13.26
C LYS A 405 11.73 -33.99 -14.41
N ASP A 406 11.65 -35.28 -14.08
CA ASP A 406 11.92 -36.42 -14.99
C ASP A 406 10.64 -37.19 -15.39
N GLY A 407 9.47 -36.66 -15.06
CA GLY A 407 8.16 -37.31 -15.25
C GLY A 407 7.70 -38.13 -14.04
N LYS A 408 8.55 -38.34 -13.02
CA LYS A 408 8.20 -39.05 -11.78
C LYS A 408 7.98 -38.11 -10.59
N GLU A 409 8.10 -36.80 -10.79
CA GLU A 409 8.11 -35.81 -9.70
C GLU A 409 6.83 -35.80 -8.85
N ASN A 410 5.69 -36.24 -9.39
CA ASN A 410 4.40 -36.29 -8.72
C ASN A 410 3.97 -37.71 -8.29
N THR A 411 4.89 -38.68 -8.36
CA THR A 411 4.62 -40.06 -7.91
C THR A 411 4.83 -40.20 -6.40
N ALA A 412 4.47 -41.37 -5.83
CA ALA A 412 4.72 -41.67 -4.42
C ALA A 412 6.22 -41.76 -4.05
N ALA A 413 7.10 -41.92 -5.05
CA ALA A 413 8.55 -42.03 -4.88
C ALA A 413 9.26 -41.20 -5.98
N PRO A 414 9.28 -39.86 -5.86
CA PRO A 414 9.94 -39.00 -6.84
C PRO A 414 11.45 -39.18 -6.80
N THR A 415 12.12 -38.98 -7.93
CA THR A 415 13.59 -39.12 -8.06
C THR A 415 14.28 -37.96 -7.32
N PRO A 416 15.06 -38.21 -6.25
CA PRO A 416 15.83 -37.16 -5.58
C PRO A 416 16.93 -36.61 -6.50
N ASN A 417 17.22 -35.32 -6.39
CA ASN A 417 18.38 -34.76 -7.09
C ASN A 417 19.69 -35.33 -6.53
N ALA A 418 20.58 -35.75 -7.43
CA ALA A 418 21.94 -36.18 -7.11
C ALA A 418 23.00 -35.49 -8.01
N ILE A 419 22.59 -34.52 -8.82
CA ILE A 419 23.47 -33.80 -9.75
C ILE A 419 24.26 -32.76 -8.96
N VAL A 420 25.58 -32.89 -9.00
CA VAL A 420 26.50 -31.96 -8.32
C VAL A 420 26.71 -30.72 -9.18
N VAL A 421 26.55 -29.55 -8.57
CA VAL A 421 26.78 -28.24 -9.20
C VAL A 421 27.84 -27.48 -8.41
N THR A 422 28.76 -26.84 -9.12
CA THR A 422 29.70 -25.87 -8.53
C THR A 422 29.28 -24.46 -8.98
N PRO A 423 28.74 -23.62 -8.07
CA PRO A 423 28.18 -22.31 -8.44
C PRO A 423 29.13 -21.42 -9.25
N GLN A 424 30.44 -21.47 -8.99
CA GLN A 424 31.47 -20.68 -9.67
C GLN A 424 31.49 -20.90 -11.19
N TYR A 425 31.16 -22.10 -11.66
CA TYR A 425 31.19 -22.45 -13.10
C TYR A 425 29.85 -22.25 -13.80
N SER A 426 28.81 -21.81 -13.08
CA SER A 426 27.49 -21.54 -13.63
C SER A 426 27.15 -20.06 -13.46
N SER A 427 27.19 -19.32 -14.58
CA SER A 427 26.82 -17.90 -14.60
C SER A 427 25.35 -17.65 -14.25
N THR A 428 24.48 -18.66 -14.32
CA THR A 428 23.04 -18.52 -14.05
C THR A 428 22.63 -18.96 -12.64
N TYR A 429 23.54 -19.57 -11.87
CA TYR A 429 23.22 -20.16 -10.56
C TYR A 429 22.47 -19.20 -9.64
N TYR A 430 22.97 -17.96 -9.51
CA TYR A 430 22.41 -16.93 -8.62
C TYR A 430 21.37 -16.03 -9.30
N PHE A 431 21.03 -16.26 -10.57
CA PHE A 431 20.05 -15.45 -11.30
C PHE A 431 18.62 -15.93 -11.05
N ALA A 432 17.64 -15.06 -11.29
CA ALA A 432 16.22 -15.30 -11.00
C ALA A 432 15.62 -16.55 -11.67
N ALA A 433 16.26 -17.10 -12.71
CA ALA A 433 15.83 -18.34 -13.35
C ALA A 433 16.07 -19.59 -12.47
N ASN A 434 17.10 -19.57 -11.63
CA ASN A 434 17.52 -20.72 -10.80
C ASN A 434 17.53 -20.40 -9.29
N MET A 435 17.58 -19.12 -8.92
CA MET A 435 17.41 -18.60 -7.56
C MET A 435 16.40 -17.43 -7.61
N PRO A 436 15.09 -17.71 -7.72
CA PRO A 436 14.04 -16.70 -7.92
C PRO A 436 13.90 -15.78 -6.70
N ASP A 437 13.16 -14.68 -6.86
CA ASP A 437 13.01 -13.64 -5.83
C ASP A 437 12.47 -14.19 -4.50
N GLU A 438 11.70 -15.29 -4.54
CA GLU A 438 11.27 -16.05 -3.35
C GLU A 438 12.44 -16.38 -2.39
N ALA A 439 13.63 -16.68 -2.91
CA ALA A 439 14.82 -17.00 -2.10
C ALA A 439 15.37 -15.80 -1.29
N PHE A 440 14.85 -14.61 -1.55
CA PHE A 440 15.23 -13.35 -0.92
C PHE A 440 14.05 -12.72 -0.17
N ILE A 441 12.94 -13.44 -0.02
CA ILE A 441 11.85 -13.06 0.88
C ILE A 441 12.14 -13.69 2.24
N GLU A 442 12.55 -12.86 3.18
CA GLU A 442 12.73 -13.21 4.58
C GLU A 442 11.36 -13.42 5.22
N LYS A 443 11.20 -14.58 5.86
CA LYS A 443 9.94 -15.03 6.46
C LYS A 443 9.89 -14.74 7.94
N ASP A 444 8.71 -14.38 8.42
CA ASP A 444 8.40 -14.24 9.86
C ASP A 444 9.40 -13.32 10.60
N VAL A 445 9.71 -12.18 10.00
CA VAL A 445 10.71 -11.23 10.51
C VAL A 445 10.17 -10.51 11.74
N ASN A 446 10.89 -10.65 12.86
CA ASN A 446 10.58 -9.96 14.10
C ASN A 446 11.50 -8.74 14.26
N TRP A 447 10.97 -7.61 14.72
CA TRP A 447 11.79 -6.45 15.05
C TRP A 447 11.30 -5.75 16.32
N PHE A 448 12.26 -5.24 17.07
CA PHE A 448 12.08 -4.56 18.35
C PHE A 448 13.00 -3.35 18.37
N ARG A 449 12.47 -2.17 18.69
CA ARG A 449 13.25 -0.93 18.82
C ARG A 449 12.83 -0.07 20.00
#